data_AF-U6MYD4-F1
#
_entry.id   AF-U6MYD4-F1
#
_cell.length_a   1.000
_cell.length_b   1.000
_cell.length_c   1.000
_cell.angle_alpha   90.00
_cell.angle_beta   90.00
_cell.angle_gamma   90.00
#
_symmetry.space_group_name_H-M   'P 1'
#
loop_
_entity.id
_entity.type
_entity.pdbx_description
1 polymer ?
#
loop_
_entity_poly.entity_id
_entity_poly.type
_entity_poly.pdbx_seq_one_letter_code
_entity_poly.pdbx_strand_id
1 'polypeptide(L)'
;MTNVMPGDSPFVTWDQFQSAMSVIRTVIGGTVKSGATTPILPEDGSTMPAFLLRIERRYTQMGLEPREWGNALIDHLVGRALMYWMYLRRTIDLSDWATVQRRLLERFDRTMSQSQLLTELAK
;
A
#
# COMPACT_ATOMS: atom_id res chain seq x y z
N MET A 1 47.12 -2.24 15.96
CA MET A 1 46.06 -1.91 15.00
C MET A 1 44.89 -2.85 15.27
N THR A 2 43.88 -2.37 15.98
CA THR A 2 42.68 -3.14 16.35
C THR A 2 41.62 -2.97 15.28
N ASN A 3 41.29 -4.06 14.59
CA ASN A 3 40.16 -4.12 13.66
C ASN A 3 38.86 -3.89 14.44
N VAL A 4 38.25 -2.73 14.23
CA VAL A 4 36.89 -2.43 14.69
C VAL A 4 35.93 -3.16 13.76
N MET A 5 35.13 -4.07 14.33
CA MET A 5 34.03 -4.76 13.65
C MET A 5 32.96 -3.72 13.27
N PRO A 6 32.46 -3.68 12.03
CA PRO A 6 31.45 -2.71 11.64
C PRO A 6 30.15 -3.08 12.34
N GLY A 7 29.64 -2.11 13.10
CA GLY A 7 28.59 -2.30 14.08
C GLY A 7 27.29 -2.86 13.50
N ASP A 8 26.71 -3.75 14.28
CA ASP A 8 25.28 -4.00 14.28
C ASP A 8 24.57 -2.67 14.49
N SER A 9 24.11 -2.07 13.40
CA SER A 9 23.29 -0.88 13.46
C SER A 9 22.00 -1.23 14.21
N PRO A 10 21.49 -0.38 15.11
CA PRO A 10 20.27 -0.66 15.87
C PRO A 10 19.00 -0.49 15.03
N PHE A 11 19.13 -0.34 13.71
CA PHE A 11 18.01 -0.22 12.80
C PHE A 11 17.42 -1.61 12.58
N VAL A 12 16.19 -1.80 13.06
CA VAL A 12 15.35 -2.97 12.75
C VAL A 12 15.44 -3.24 11.24
N THR A 13 15.95 -4.42 10.89
CA THR A 13 15.99 -4.88 9.50
C THR A 13 14.58 -4.89 8.94
N TRP A 14 14.37 -4.44 7.70
CA TRP A 14 13.03 -4.29 7.11
C TRP A 14 12.21 -5.59 7.17
N ASP A 15 12.86 -6.75 6.98
CA ASP A 15 12.24 -8.07 7.12
C ASP A 15 11.71 -8.34 8.54
N GLN A 16 12.41 -7.83 9.55
CA GLN A 16 12.01 -7.93 10.95
C GLN A 16 10.82 -7.02 11.27
N PHE A 17 10.75 -5.83 10.66
CA PHE A 17 9.57 -4.95 10.76
C PHE A 17 8.34 -5.60 10.11
N GLN A 18 8.50 -6.19 8.92
CA GLN A 18 7.44 -6.93 8.23
C GLN A 18 6.98 -8.16 9.03
N SER A 19 7.93 -8.91 9.60
CA SER A 19 7.64 -10.06 10.47
C SER A 19 6.85 -9.64 11.72
N ALA A 20 7.27 -8.57 12.39
CA ALA A 20 6.57 -8.02 13.56
C ALA A 20 5.15 -7.55 13.23
N MET A 21 4.96 -6.83 12.12
CA MET A 21 3.63 -6.37 11.67
C MET A 21 2.73 -7.53 11.24
N SER A 22 3.29 -8.61 10.67
CA SER A 22 2.54 -9.83 10.34
C SER A 22 2.00 -10.54 11.59
N VAL A 23 2.82 -10.63 12.65
CA VAL A 23 2.41 -11.20 13.94
C VAL A 23 1.31 -10.36 14.58
N ILE A 24 1.43 -9.02 14.57
CA ILE A 24 0.39 -8.12 15.09
C ILE A 24 -0.93 -8.27 14.33
N ARG A 25 -0.88 -8.44 12.99
CA ARG A 25 -2.06 -8.74 12.15
C ARG A 25 -2.76 -10.04 12.57
N THR A 26 -1.98 -11.05 12.97
CA THR A 26 -2.49 -12.35 13.41
C THR A 26 -3.13 -12.27 14.79
N VAL A 27 -2.56 -11.47 15.70
CA VAL A 27 -3.04 -11.33 17.08
C VAL A 27 -4.29 -10.44 17.18
N ILE A 28 -4.39 -9.36 16.39
CA ILE A 28 -5.57 -8.48 16.39
C ILE A 28 -6.76 -9.09 15.63
N GLY A 29 -6.54 -10.10 14.78
CA GLY A 29 -7.59 -10.81 14.04
C GLY A 29 -8.42 -11.84 14.84
N GLY A 30 -8.12 -12.01 16.13
CA GLY A 30 -8.72 -13.05 16.97
C GLY A 30 -10.07 -12.69 17.60
N THR A 31 -11.07 -12.22 16.84
CA THR A 31 -12.54 -12.41 17.08
C THR A 31 -13.40 -11.57 16.12
N VAL A 32 -13.31 -11.83 14.80
CA VAL A 32 -14.45 -11.54 13.92
C VAL A 32 -14.70 -12.78 13.06
N LYS A 33 -15.95 -13.26 13.13
CA LYS A 33 -16.47 -14.42 12.41
C LYS A 33 -16.08 -14.38 10.93
N SER A 34 -15.56 -15.53 10.49
CA SER A 34 -15.37 -15.99 9.11
C SER A 34 -16.34 -15.38 8.09
N GLY A 35 -15.90 -14.33 7.40
CA GLY A 35 -16.05 -14.20 5.96
C GLY A 35 -14.61 -14.14 5.43
N ALA A 36 -14.21 -15.11 4.60
CA ALA A 36 -12.83 -15.21 4.12
C ALA A 36 -12.45 -13.95 3.30
N THR A 37 -11.97 -12.91 3.97
CA THR A 37 -11.32 -11.77 3.31
C THR A 37 -9.97 -12.27 2.86
N THR A 38 -9.87 -12.62 1.58
CA THR A 38 -8.61 -13.01 0.93
C THR A 38 -7.53 -12.00 1.33
N PRO A 39 -6.38 -12.44 1.86
CA PRO A 39 -5.33 -11.52 2.25
C PRO A 39 -4.90 -10.71 1.02
N ILE A 40 -4.92 -9.39 1.14
CA ILE A 40 -4.33 -8.52 0.11
C ILE A 40 -2.83 -8.75 0.14
N LEU A 41 -2.32 -9.33 -0.93
CA LEU A 41 -0.89 -9.54 -1.12
C LEU A 41 -0.19 -8.16 -1.13
N PRO A 42 0.99 -8.03 -0.51
CA PRO A 42 1.77 -6.82 -0.61
C PRO A 42 2.05 -6.49 -2.08
N GLU A 43 1.79 -5.25 -2.50
CA GLU A 43 1.91 -4.82 -3.90
C GLU A 43 3.19 -3.99 -4.11
N ASP A 44 3.98 -4.37 -5.12
CA ASP A 44 5.22 -3.70 -5.51
C ASP A 44 5.04 -2.72 -6.68
N GLY A 45 3.83 -2.67 -7.24
CA GLY A 45 3.41 -1.84 -8.36
C GLY A 45 3.37 -2.58 -9.69
N SER A 46 3.53 -3.90 -9.70
CA SER A 46 3.39 -4.74 -10.90
C SER A 46 1.94 -4.94 -11.34
N THR A 47 0.97 -4.91 -10.41
CA THR A 47 -0.46 -5.08 -10.70
C THR A 47 -1.34 -3.97 -10.11
N MET A 48 -0.88 -2.71 -10.23
CA MET A 48 -1.51 -1.55 -9.58
C MET A 48 -3.03 -1.40 -9.83
N PRO A 49 -3.58 -1.56 -11.05
CA PRO A 49 -5.03 -1.46 -11.25
C PRO A 49 -5.83 -2.53 -10.48
N ALA A 50 -5.37 -3.78 -10.53
CA ALA A 50 -6.03 -4.88 -9.81
C ALA A 50 -5.89 -4.75 -8.29
N PHE A 51 -4.75 -4.24 -7.83
CA PHE A 51 -4.52 -3.94 -6.42
C PHE A 51 -5.47 -2.86 -5.90
N LEU A 52 -5.63 -1.74 -6.62
CA LEU A 52 -6.53 -0.66 -6.22
C LEU A 52 -7.99 -1.15 -6.09
N LEU A 53 -8.48 -1.94 -7.05
CA LEU A 53 -9.83 -2.52 -6.95
C LEU A 53 -10.00 -3.43 -5.71
N ARG A 54 -8.97 -4.21 -5.36
CA ARG A 54 -9.01 -5.09 -4.18
C ARG A 54 -8.97 -4.31 -2.87
N ILE A 55 -8.19 -3.23 -2.81
CA ILE A 55 -8.03 -2.44 -1.59
C ILE A 55 -9.27 -1.59 -1.29
N GLU A 56 -9.88 -0.96 -2.30
CA GLU A 56 -11.13 -0.20 -2.16
C GLU A 56 -12.27 -1.07 -1.62
N ARG A 57 -12.43 -2.27 -2.20
CA ARG A 57 -13.43 -3.24 -1.74
C ARG A 57 -13.20 -3.60 -0.27
N ARG A 58 -11.96 -3.82 0.13
CA ARG A 58 -11.62 -4.20 1.51
C ARG A 58 -11.84 -3.04 2.49
N TYR A 59 -11.42 -1.83 2.14
CA TYR A 59 -11.63 -0.66 2.98
C TYR A 59 -13.11 -0.34 3.14
N THR A 60 -13.91 -0.52 2.09
CA THR A 60 -15.37 -0.43 2.16
C THR A 60 -15.94 -1.50 3.10
N GLN A 61 -15.47 -2.75 3.01
CA GLN A 61 -15.89 -3.83 3.93
C GLN A 61 -15.47 -3.59 5.38
N MET A 62 -14.36 -2.87 5.60
CA MET A 62 -13.88 -2.46 6.92
C MET A 62 -14.61 -1.22 7.47
N GLY A 63 -15.44 -0.55 6.64
CA GLY A 63 -16.11 0.69 7.03
C GLY A 63 -15.16 1.87 7.17
N LEU A 64 -14.00 1.85 6.49
CA LEU A 64 -13.08 2.99 6.48
C LEU A 64 -13.63 4.10 5.60
N GLU A 65 -13.46 5.33 6.05
CA GLU A 65 -13.85 6.50 5.27
C GLU A 65 -12.86 6.72 4.11
N PRO A 66 -13.30 7.13 2.91
CA PRO A 66 -12.41 7.35 1.76
C PRO A 66 -11.18 8.22 2.06
N ARG A 67 -11.31 9.20 2.96
CA ARG A 67 -10.22 10.07 3.43
C ARG A 67 -9.09 9.33 4.17
N GLU A 68 -9.36 8.13 4.65
CA GLU A 68 -8.41 7.30 5.39
C GLU A 68 -7.68 6.33 4.47
N TRP A 69 -8.24 6.03 3.30
CA TRP A 69 -7.76 5.00 2.39
C TRP A 69 -6.33 5.28 1.90
N GLY A 70 -6.03 6.54 1.56
CA GLY A 70 -4.70 6.95 1.13
C GLY A 70 -3.63 6.74 2.20
N ASN A 71 -3.96 6.90 3.48
CA ASN A 71 -3.04 6.65 4.59
C ASN A 71 -2.88 5.15 4.88
N ALA A 72 -3.97 4.40 4.83
CA ALA A 72 -3.97 2.96 5.09
C ALA A 72 -3.18 2.15 4.05
N LEU A 73 -2.97 2.70 2.84
CA LEU A 73 -2.20 2.04 1.77
C LEU A 73 -0.82 1.56 2.21
N ILE A 74 -0.15 2.27 3.12
CA ILE A 74 1.21 1.92 3.57
C ILE A 74 1.32 0.46 4.07
N ASP A 75 0.25 -0.07 4.66
CA ASP A 75 0.22 -1.42 5.24
C ASP A 75 0.18 -2.55 4.19
N HIS A 76 0.02 -2.17 2.91
CA HIS A 76 -0.20 -3.06 1.78
C HIS A 76 0.78 -2.82 0.62
N LEU A 77 1.66 -1.82 0.73
CA LEU A 77 2.64 -1.50 -0.30
C LEU A 77 4.03 -1.99 0.10
N VAL A 78 4.78 -2.48 -0.89
CA VAL A 78 6.19 -2.88 -0.76
C VAL A 78 7.02 -2.33 -1.92
N GLY A 79 8.34 -2.41 -1.79
CA GLY A 79 9.28 -2.08 -2.87
C GLY A 79 9.05 -0.69 -3.47
N ARG A 80 8.92 -0.63 -4.81
CA ARG A 80 8.80 0.63 -5.55
C ARG A 80 7.49 1.36 -5.27
N ALA A 81 6.38 0.64 -5.10
CA ALA A 81 5.09 1.24 -4.79
C ALA A 81 5.10 1.93 -3.42
N LEU A 82 5.72 1.31 -2.41
CA LEU A 82 5.89 1.94 -1.09
C LEU A 82 6.76 3.20 -1.18
N MET A 83 7.90 3.13 -1.87
CA MET A 83 8.77 4.30 -2.06
C MET A 83 8.02 5.46 -2.73
N TYR A 84 7.21 5.16 -3.74
CA TYR A 84 6.43 6.18 -4.42
C TYR A 84 5.31 6.74 -3.54
N TRP A 85 4.64 5.91 -2.73
CA TRP A 85 3.67 6.37 -1.76
C TRP A 85 4.29 7.33 -0.72
N MET A 86 5.51 7.04 -0.24
CA MET A 86 6.24 7.95 0.66
C MET A 86 6.51 9.31 0.02
N TYR A 87 6.74 9.34 -1.30
CA TYR A 87 6.85 10.58 -2.07
C TYR A 87 5.49 11.30 -2.20
N LEU A 88 4.40 10.57 -2.48
CA LEU A 88 3.05 11.14 -2.57
C LEU A 88 2.63 11.80 -1.26
N ARG A 89 2.90 11.16 -0.12
CA ARG A 89 2.61 11.73 1.21
C ARG A 89 3.20 13.12 1.43
N ARG A 90 4.31 13.46 0.75
CA ARG A 90 4.98 14.76 0.87
C ARG A 90 4.46 15.80 -0.12
N THR A 91 3.71 15.38 -1.14
CA THR A 91 3.42 16.21 -2.32
C THR A 91 1.94 16.38 -2.60
N ILE A 92 1.08 15.50 -2.07
CA ILE A 92 -0.37 15.57 -2.21
C ILE A 92 -1.07 15.32 -0.88
N ASP A 93 -2.33 15.74 -0.79
CA ASP A 93 -3.20 15.34 0.31
C ASP A 93 -3.65 13.89 0.11
N LEU A 94 -3.29 13.02 1.04
CA LEU A 94 -3.69 11.60 1.02
C LEU A 94 -5.17 11.39 1.36
N SER A 95 -5.87 12.42 1.84
CA SER A 95 -7.31 12.38 2.08
C SER A 95 -8.11 12.43 0.77
N ASP A 96 -7.52 12.96 -0.31
CA ASP A 96 -8.09 12.92 -1.64
C ASP A 96 -7.73 11.60 -2.34
N TRP A 97 -8.57 10.59 -2.09
CA TRP A 97 -8.42 9.27 -2.66
C TRP A 97 -8.32 9.27 -4.20
N ALA A 98 -9.13 10.09 -4.87
CA ALA A 98 -9.14 10.16 -6.34
C ALA A 98 -7.79 10.67 -6.88
N THR A 99 -7.17 11.62 -6.19
CA THR A 99 -5.81 12.08 -6.54
C THR A 99 -4.76 11.02 -6.25
N VAL A 100 -4.85 10.30 -5.13
CA VAL A 100 -3.93 9.20 -4.80
C VAL A 100 -3.98 8.09 -5.85
N GLN A 101 -5.17 7.63 -6.23
CA GLN A 101 -5.35 6.59 -7.26
C GLN A 101 -4.75 7.00 -8.60
N ARG A 102 -5.08 8.21 -9.06
CA ARG A 102 -4.60 8.73 -10.34
C ARG A 102 -3.09 8.73 -10.40
N ARG A 103 -2.42 9.20 -9.34
CA ARG A 103 -0.95 9.22 -9.27
C ARG A 103 -0.34 7.82 -9.26
N LEU A 104 -0.94 6.88 -8.53
CA LEU A 104 -0.47 5.50 -8.51
C LEU A 104 -0.63 4.82 -9.87
N LEU A 105 -1.76 5.03 -10.54
CA LEU A 105 -2.00 4.53 -11.90
C LEU A 105 -1.04 5.19 -12.91
N GLU A 106 -0.91 6.52 -12.93
CA GLU A 106 0.05 7.24 -13.78
C GLU A 106 1.48 6.70 -13.66
N ARG A 107 1.88 6.27 -12.45
CA ARG A 107 3.24 5.79 -12.19
C ARG A 107 3.46 4.32 -12.55
N PHE A 108 2.48 3.47 -12.27
CA PHE A 108 2.67 2.01 -12.28
C PHE A 108 1.88 1.29 -13.36
N ASP A 109 0.79 1.88 -13.86
CA ASP A 109 0.10 1.36 -15.02
C ASP A 109 0.82 1.83 -16.29
N ARG A 110 1.80 1.03 -16.74
CA ARG A 110 2.48 1.25 -18.02
C ARG A 110 1.62 0.87 -19.23
N THR A 111 0.45 0.28 -19.01
CA THR A 111 -0.40 -0.30 -20.06
C THR A 111 -1.58 0.58 -20.45
N MET A 112 -2.05 1.48 -19.58
CA MET A 112 -3.03 2.50 -19.98
C MET A 112 -2.35 3.75 -20.51
N SER A 113 -2.49 3.99 -21.82
CA SER A 113 -2.31 5.32 -22.39
C SER A 113 -3.23 6.32 -21.68
N GLN A 114 -2.74 7.52 -21.40
CA GLN A 114 -3.50 8.64 -20.80
C GLN A 114 -4.88 8.88 -21.48
N SER A 115 -5.00 8.54 -22.78
CA SER A 115 -6.24 8.59 -23.54
C SER A 115 -7.32 7.58 -23.09
N GLN A 116 -6.93 6.38 -22.68
CA GLN A 116 -7.87 5.35 -22.21
C GLN A 116 -8.38 5.67 -20.80
N LEU A 117 -7.52 6.21 -19.94
CA LEU A 117 -7.87 6.61 -18.58
C LEU A 117 -8.93 7.74 -18.58
N LEU A 118 -8.79 8.72 -19.49
CA LEU A 118 -9.78 9.79 -19.67
C LEU A 118 -11.12 9.28 -20.23
N THR A 119 -11.11 8.19 -21.01
CA THR A 119 -12.34 7.63 -21.59
C THR A 119 -13.13 6.83 -20.56
N GLU A 120 -12.46 6.12 -19.65
CA GLU A 120 -13.11 5.36 -18.58
C GLU A 120 -13.63 6.26 -17.45
N LEU A 121 -12.94 7.36 -17.13
CA LEU A 121 -13.42 8.35 -16.14
C LEU A 121 -14.59 9.22 -16.64
N ALA A 122 -14.85 9.23 -17.94
CA ALA A 122 -15.91 10.01 -18.57
C ALA A 122 -17.20 9.19 -18.84
N LYS A 123 -17.27 7.94 -18.35
CA LYS A 123 -18.45 7.08 -18.36
C LYS A 123 -19.14 7.06 -17.01
#